data_AF-A0A9Q8XKG9-F1
#
_entry.id   AF-A0A9Q8XKG9-F1
#
_cell.length_a   1.000
_cell.length_b   1.000
_cell.length_c   1.000
_cell.angle_alpha   90.00
_cell.angle_beta   90.00
_cell.angle_gamma   90.00
#
_symmetry.space_group_name_H-M   'P 1'
#
loop_
_entity.id
_entity.type
_entity.pdbx_description
1 polymer ?
#
loop_
_entity_poly.entity_id
_entity_poly.type
_entity_poly.pdbx_seq_one_letter_code
_entity_poly.pdbx_strand_id
1 'polypeptide(L)'
;MTISEVTVSAGVATVKGSMTQSGDSAKVALTFSDTDDGTPDVSETYTLLSSDSWTQDVDVSSLTAGTITVKAVVTNSQNASGEGSDTFTLN
;
A
#
# COMPACT_ATOMS: atom_id res chain seq x y z
N MET A 1 -8.95 -7.13 2.04
CA MET A 1 -8.02 -6.01 2.30
C MET A 1 -8.72 -4.74 1.92
N THR A 2 -8.51 -3.65 2.68
CA THR A 2 -9.02 -2.32 2.35
C THR A 2 -7.92 -1.30 2.61
N ILE A 3 -7.93 -0.22 1.84
CA ILE A 3 -7.23 1.03 2.16
C ILE A 3 -8.34 1.97 2.63
N SER A 4 -8.19 2.54 3.82
CA SER A 4 -9.19 3.43 4.42
C SER A 4 -8.80 4.89 4.34
N GLU A 5 -7.49 5.17 4.28
CA GLU A 5 -6.96 6.53 4.24
C GLU A 5 -5.54 6.51 3.66
N VAL A 6 -5.22 7.52 2.86
CA VAL A 6 -3.85 7.83 2.43
C VAL A 6 -3.60 9.32 2.65
N THR A 7 -2.56 9.64 3.40
CA THR A 7 -2.09 11.03 3.58
C THR A 7 -0.66 11.15 3.12
N VAL A 8 -0.30 12.25 2.47
CA VAL A 8 1.07 12.51 2.02
C VAL A 8 1.63 13.78 2.65
N SER A 9 2.87 13.70 3.14
CA SER A 9 3.60 14.83 3.69
C SER A 9 5.08 14.69 3.36
N ALA A 10 5.68 15.73 2.77
CA ALA A 10 7.10 15.79 2.46
C ALA A 10 7.64 14.54 1.70
N GLY A 11 6.88 14.05 0.71
CA GLY A 11 7.27 12.88 -0.08
C GLY A 11 7.05 11.53 0.61
N VAL A 12 6.47 11.51 1.82
CA VAL A 12 6.13 10.27 2.53
C VAL A 12 4.62 10.08 2.51
N ALA A 13 4.17 8.91 2.03
CA ALA A 13 2.77 8.50 2.08
C ALA A 13 2.53 7.60 3.30
N THR A 14 1.62 8.02 4.18
CA THR A 14 1.09 7.20 5.27
C THR A 14 -0.20 6.54 4.80
N VAL A 15 -0.19 5.21 4.69
CA VAL A 15 -1.32 4.39 4.26
C VAL A 15 -1.91 3.67 5.45
N LYS A 16 -3.22 3.85 5.65
CA LYS A 16 -4.00 3.08 6.64
C LYS A 16 -4.94 2.13 5.93
N GLY A 17 -5.09 0.95 6.49
CA GLY A 17 -6.00 -0.04 5.97
C GLY A 17 -6.38 -1.06 7.01
N SER A 18 -7.17 -2.04 6.57
CA SER A 18 -7.54 -3.18 7.40
C SER A 18 -7.60 -4.45 6.56
N MET A 19 -7.37 -5.58 7.21
CA MET A 19 -7.51 -6.88 6.57
C MET A 19 -8.11 -7.92 7.51
N THR A 20 -8.64 -8.98 6.92
CA THR A 20 -9.06 -10.18 7.62
C THR A 20 -8.33 -11.36 6.99
N GLN A 21 -7.65 -12.16 7.80
CA GLN A 21 -6.90 -13.34 7.40
C GLN A 21 -7.27 -14.51 8.30
N SER A 22 -7.20 -15.70 7.74
CA SER A 22 -7.00 -16.93 8.50
C SER A 22 -5.49 -17.20 8.62
N GLY A 23 -4.99 -17.61 9.79
CA GLY A 23 -3.58 -17.95 10.02
C GLY A 23 -2.75 -16.89 10.73
N ASP A 24 -1.49 -17.24 11.01
CA ASP A 24 -0.59 -16.53 11.94
C ASP A 24 0.07 -15.29 11.33
N SER A 25 0.15 -15.19 10.00
CA SER A 25 0.70 -14.00 9.34
C SER A 25 0.19 -13.83 7.91
N ALA A 26 0.25 -12.60 7.41
CA ALA A 26 0.09 -12.29 6.00
C ALA A 26 1.14 -11.26 5.55
N LYS A 27 1.48 -11.32 4.26
CA LYS A 27 2.31 -10.33 3.60
C LYS A 27 1.44 -9.33 2.88
N VAL A 28 1.69 -8.04 3.08
CA VAL A 28 1.04 -6.95 2.35
C VAL A 28 2.10 -6.30 1.46
N ALA A 29 1.88 -6.36 0.15
CA ALA A 29 2.65 -5.62 -0.83
C ALA A 29 1.89 -4.32 -1.17
N LEU A 30 2.54 -3.18 -0.97
CA LEU A 30 2.05 -1.88 -1.45
C LEU A 30 2.82 -1.52 -2.72
N THR A 31 2.12 -1.08 -3.75
CA THR A 31 2.70 -0.55 -4.99
C THR A 31 2.10 0.81 -5.27
N PHE A 32 2.96 1.81 -5.52
CA PHE A 32 2.60 3.18 -5.83
C PHE A 32 3.04 3.49 -7.25
N SER A 33 2.11 3.98 -8.06
CA SER A 33 2.35 4.30 -9.47
C SER A 33 1.79 5.66 -9.82
N ASP A 34 2.57 6.47 -10.54
CA ASP A 34 2.18 7.75 -11.12
C ASP A 34 1.69 7.63 -12.58
N THR A 35 1.63 6.40 -13.12
CA THR A 35 1.27 6.07 -14.52
C THR A 35 2.23 6.62 -15.59
N ASP A 36 3.37 7.17 -15.18
CA ASP A 36 4.44 7.58 -16.10
C ASP A 36 5.40 6.39 -16.31
N ASP A 37 5.41 5.83 -17.52
CA ASP A 37 6.32 4.72 -17.87
C ASP A 37 7.82 5.10 -17.73
N GLY A 38 8.14 6.41 -17.66
CA GLY A 38 9.49 6.92 -17.40
C GLY A 38 9.93 6.86 -15.94
N THR A 39 8.98 6.69 -15.01
CA THR A 39 9.20 6.71 -13.56
C THR A 39 8.89 5.33 -12.96
N PRO A 40 9.87 4.64 -12.34
CA PRO A 40 9.60 3.34 -11.73
C PRO A 40 8.62 3.41 -10.56
N ASP A 41 7.69 2.47 -10.50
CA ASP A 41 6.80 2.29 -9.34
C ASP A 41 7.59 2.07 -8.05
N VAL A 42 7.09 2.64 -6.95
CA VAL A 42 7.61 2.36 -5.61
C VAL A 42 6.87 1.16 -5.03
N SER A 43 7.60 0.17 -4.52
CA SER A 43 6.98 -1.02 -3.92
C SER A 43 7.63 -1.41 -2.59
N GLU A 44 6.80 -1.69 -1.60
CA GLU A 44 7.20 -2.10 -0.25
C GLU A 44 6.42 -3.33 0.20
N THR A 45 7.05 -4.20 0.98
CA THR A 45 6.40 -5.42 1.49
C THR A 45 6.53 -5.53 3.00
N TYR A 46 5.38 -5.70 3.66
CA TYR A 46 5.28 -5.78 5.11
C TYR A 46 4.69 -7.13 5.54
N THR A 47 5.04 -7.58 6.73
CA THR A 47 4.43 -8.77 7.35
C THR A 47 3.53 -8.34 8.50
N LEU A 48 2.26 -8.69 8.43
CA LEU A 48 1.28 -8.49 9.49
C LEU A 48 1.08 -9.81 10.24
N LEU A 49 1.07 -9.77 11.58
CA LEU A 49 0.96 -10.95 12.44
C LEU A 49 -0.47 -11.24 12.92
N SER A 50 -1.41 -10.34 12.66
CA SER A 50 -2.80 -10.49 13.10
C SER A 50 -3.76 -9.79 12.14
N SER A 51 -5.01 -10.24 12.13
CA SER A 51 -6.10 -9.52 11.46
C SER A 51 -6.44 -8.26 12.23
N ASP A 52 -6.06 -7.11 11.71
CA ASP A 52 -6.44 -5.81 12.28
C ASP A 52 -6.24 -4.68 11.25
N SER A 53 -6.49 -3.47 11.71
CA SER A 53 -5.98 -2.24 11.15
C SER A 53 -4.45 -2.19 11.12
N TRP A 54 -3.91 -1.54 10.11
CA TRP A 54 -2.47 -1.35 9.92
C TRP A 54 -2.17 0.06 9.42
N THR A 55 -0.93 0.51 9.61
CA THR A 55 -0.45 1.81 9.15
C THR A 55 0.98 1.67 8.68
N GLN A 56 1.26 2.07 7.44
CA GLN A 56 2.58 1.98 6.83
C GLN A 56 2.98 3.31 6.22
N ASP A 57 4.21 3.73 6.48
CA ASP A 57 4.83 4.88 5.84
C ASP A 57 5.74 4.41 4.70
N VAL A 58 5.60 5.04 3.54
CA VAL A 58 6.35 4.72 2.32
C VAL A 58 6.91 6.01 1.72
N ASP A 59 8.21 6.01 1.43
CA ASP A 59 8.84 7.10 0.68
C ASP A 59 8.44 7.02 -0.79
N VAL A 60 7.68 8.01 -1.24
CA VAL A 60 7.20 8.18 -2.62
C VAL A 60 7.83 9.38 -3.30
N SER A 61 8.88 9.96 -2.72
CA SER A 61 9.54 11.17 -3.22
C SER A 61 10.22 11.00 -4.58
N SER A 62 10.43 9.76 -5.02
CA SER A 62 10.95 9.45 -6.36
C SER A 62 9.89 9.46 -7.47
N LEU A 63 8.60 9.49 -7.11
CA LEU A 63 7.51 9.52 -8.09
C LEU A 63 7.29 10.94 -8.62
N THR A 64 6.74 11.03 -9.83
CA THR A 64 6.34 12.30 -10.43
C THR A 64 5.15 12.89 -9.68
N ALA A 65 5.19 14.19 -9.41
CA ALA A 65 4.08 14.90 -8.80
C ALA A 65 2.80 14.78 -9.65
N GLY A 66 1.64 14.61 -9.01
CA GLY A 66 0.38 14.34 -9.68
C GLY A 66 -0.48 13.32 -8.95
N THR A 67 -1.40 12.69 -9.68
CA THR A 67 -2.24 11.62 -9.14
C THR A 67 -1.44 10.33 -9.02
N ILE A 68 -1.28 9.84 -7.80
CA ILE A 68 -0.66 8.55 -7.52
C ILE A 68 -1.74 7.54 -7.18
N THR A 69 -1.64 6.34 -7.75
CA THR A 69 -2.45 5.19 -7.36
C THR A 69 -1.64 4.31 -6.42
N VAL A 70 -2.19 4.00 -5.26
CA VAL A 70 -1.66 2.96 -4.37
C VAL A 70 -2.50 1.70 -4.49
N LYS A 71 -1.85 0.56 -4.67
CA LYS A 71 -2.45 -0.77 -4.64
C LYS A 71 -1.86 -1.57 -3.48
N ALA A 72 -2.73 -2.13 -2.64
CA ALA A 72 -2.37 -3.07 -1.59
C ALA A 72 -2.82 -4.47 -1.97
N VAL A 73 -1.89 -5.43 -1.94
CA VAL A 73 -2.16 -6.85 -2.17
C VAL A 73 -1.74 -7.63 -0.93
N VAL A 74 -2.69 -8.32 -0.30
CA VAL A 74 -2.40 -9.25 0.80
C VAL A 74 -2.29 -10.68 0.27
N THR A 75 -1.28 -11.41 0.74
CA THR A 75 -1.10 -12.84 0.50
C THR A 75 -0.76 -13.54 1.80
N ASN A 76 -1.38 -14.68 2.11
CA ASN A 76 -0.99 -15.52 3.25
C ASN A 76 -0.67 -16.97 2.85
N SER A 77 -0.14 -17.76 3.80
CA SER A 77 0.22 -19.17 3.60
C SER A 77 -0.97 -20.11 3.37
N GLN A 78 -2.20 -19.65 3.65
CA GLN A 78 -3.44 -20.41 3.48
C GLN A 78 -4.17 -20.02 2.18
N ASN A 79 -3.45 -19.43 1.22
CA ASN A 79 -3.95 -18.99 -0.07
C ASN A 79 -5.09 -17.96 -0.01
N ALA A 80 -5.20 -17.19 1.08
CA ALA A 80 -6.04 -16.00 1.07
C ALA A 80 -5.29 -14.88 0.34
N SER A 81 -5.90 -14.37 -0.73
CA SER A 81 -5.49 -13.15 -1.39
C SER A 81 -6.61 -12.11 -1.32
N GLY A 82 -6.22 -10.85 -1.22
CA GLY A 82 -7.16 -9.73 -1.23
C GLY A 82 -6.47 -8.47 -1.72
N GLU A 83 -7.22 -7.63 -2.40
CA GLU A 83 -6.70 -6.39 -2.98
C GLU A 83 -7.49 -5.18 -2.48
N GLY A 84 -6.83 -4.04 -2.40
CA GLY A 84 -7.43 -2.73 -2.18
C GLY A 84 -6.63 -1.68 -2.95
N SER A 85 -7.28 -0.59 -3.32
CA SER A 85 -6.62 0.51 -4.01
C SER A 85 -7.22 1.84 -3.59
N ASP A 86 -6.41 2.88 -3.63
CA ASP A 86 -6.85 4.26 -3.42
C ASP A 86 -5.97 5.22 -4.26
N THR A 87 -6.39 6.47 -4.38
CA THR A 87 -5.63 7.51 -5.08
C THR A 87 -5.41 8.73 -4.21
N PHE A 88 -4.26 9.37 -4.39
CA PHE A 88 -3.94 10.63 -3.72
C PHE A 88 -3.14 11.56 -4.65
N THR A 89 -3.02 12.83 -4.29
CA THR A 89 -2.20 13.79 -5.04
C THR A 89 -0.87 14.00 -4.32
N LEU A 90 0.23 13.72 -5.02
CA LEU A 90 1.59 14.10 -4.62
C LEU A 90 1.88 15.51 -5.17
N ASN A 91 2.35 16.40 -4.30
CA ASN A 91 2.66 17.80 -4.62
C ASN A 91 4.16 18.07 -4.54
#